data_AF-A0A962X6P2-F1
#
_entry.id   AF-A0A962X6P2-F1
#
_cell.length_a   1.000
_cell.length_b   1.000
_cell.length_c   1.000
_cell.angle_alpha   90.00
_cell.angle_beta   90.00
_cell.angle_gamma   90.00
#
_symmetry.space_group_name_H-M   'P 1'
#
loop_
_entity.id
_entity.type
_entity.pdbx_description
1 polymer ?
#
loop_
_entity_poly.entity_id
_entity_poly.type
_entity_poly.pdbx_seq_one_letter_code
_entity_poly.pdbx_strand_id
1 'polypeptide(L)'
;MVKFIEWSNALSIGIEEIDAQHKVLVDLLNQVHEAIQQRHGVEVTNEIVEQLGEYTRIHFAVEESLMRILHYPEYERHKDEHDRLIEQLNGFRAKL
;
A
#
# COMPACT_ATOMS: atom_id res chain seq x y z
N MET A 1 8.10 -10.00 -18.45
CA MET A 1 7.05 -10.43 -17.50
C MET A 1 5.97 -9.38 -17.47
N VAL A 2 4.70 -9.78 -17.35
CA VAL A 2 3.56 -8.86 -17.25
C VAL A 2 3.45 -8.40 -15.79
N LYS A 3 3.32 -7.10 -15.55
CA LYS A 3 3.10 -6.58 -14.19
C LYS A 3 1.70 -7.00 -13.73
N PHE A 4 1.56 -7.37 -12.45
CA PHE A 4 0.26 -7.67 -11.86
C PHE A 4 -0.63 -6.42 -11.81
N ILE A 5 -0.03 -5.28 -11.46
CA ILE A 5 -0.65 -3.96 -11.48
C ILE A 5 0.24 -3.01 -12.29
N GLU A 6 -0.33 -2.40 -13.33
CA GLU A 6 0.34 -1.35 -14.08
C GLU A 6 -0.12 0.02 -13.57
N TRP A 7 0.86 0.86 -13.20
CA TRP A 7 0.56 2.26 -12.92
C TRP A 7 -0.03 2.93 -14.16
N SER A 8 -1.11 3.67 -13.97
CA SER A 8 -1.71 4.52 -15.00
C SER A 8 -2.29 5.78 -14.38
N ASN A 9 -2.63 6.76 -15.21
CA ASN A 9 -3.26 8.00 -14.74
C ASN A 9 -4.64 7.76 -14.08
N ALA A 10 -5.23 6.57 -14.21
CA ALA A 10 -6.45 6.19 -13.47
C ALA A 10 -6.21 6.02 -11.96
N LEU A 11 -4.96 5.83 -11.53
CA LEU A 11 -4.56 5.73 -10.11
C LEU A 11 -4.01 7.06 -9.56
N SER A 12 -3.85 8.07 -10.41
CA SER A 12 -3.35 9.38 -10.02
C SER A 12 -4.47 10.22 -9.41
N ILE A 13 -4.16 10.91 -8.32
CA ILE A 13 -5.05 11.89 -7.69
C ILE A 13 -4.60 13.34 -7.97
N GLY A 14 -3.52 13.52 -8.73
CA GLY A 14 -2.98 14.83 -9.11
C GLY A 14 -2.13 15.52 -8.04
N ILE A 15 -1.83 14.84 -6.93
CA ILE A 15 -0.92 15.31 -5.88
C ILE A 15 0.40 14.56 -6.05
N GLU A 16 1.43 15.23 -6.55
CA GLU A 16 2.70 14.61 -6.98
C GLU A 16 3.33 13.70 -5.91
N GLU A 17 3.37 14.16 -4.67
CA GLU A 17 3.91 13.39 -3.53
C GLU A 17 3.09 12.11 -3.25
N ILE A 18 1.77 12.19 -3.28
CA ILE A 18 0.90 11.05 -3.03
C ILE A 18 0.96 10.06 -4.20
N ASP A 19 0.98 10.56 -5.43
CA ASP A 19 1.13 9.72 -6.62
C ASP A 19 2.50 9.02 -6.65
N ALA A 20 3.56 9.65 -6.15
CA ALA A 20 4.87 9.01 -6.00
C ALA A 20 4.80 7.86 -5.00
N GLN A 21 4.12 8.04 -3.86
CA GLN A 21 3.92 6.98 -2.86
C GLN A 21 3.06 5.83 -3.40
N HIS A 22 1.98 6.13 -4.14
CA HIS A 22 1.16 5.09 -4.77
C HIS A 22 1.96 4.24 -5.78
N LYS A 23 2.87 4.85 -6.55
CA LYS A 23 3.77 4.09 -7.46
C LYS A 23 4.65 3.11 -6.70
N VAL A 24 5.19 3.51 -5.55
CA VAL A 24 5.99 2.61 -4.70
C VAL A 24 5.14 1.45 -4.17
N LEU A 25 3.91 1.71 -3.73
CA LEU A 25 2.96 0.66 -3.32
C LEU A 25 2.66 -0.32 -4.47
N VAL A 26 2.43 0.18 -5.68
CA VAL A 26 2.23 -0.64 -6.89
C VAL A 26 3.46 -1.50 -7.20
N ASP A 27 4.66 -0.93 -7.09
CA ASP A 27 5.90 -1.68 -7.34
C ASP A 27 6.15 -2.76 -6.26
N LEU A 28 5.85 -2.49 -4.99
CA LEU A 28 5.92 -3.49 -3.91
C LEU A 28 4.89 -4.61 -4.12
N LEU A 29 3.66 -4.29 -4.52
CA LEU A 29 2.63 -5.29 -4.85
C LEU A 29 3.05 -6.18 -6.02
N ASN A 30 3.68 -5.60 -7.05
CA ASN A 30 4.23 -6.37 -8.16
C ASN A 30 5.35 -7.32 -7.71
N GLN A 31 6.22 -6.89 -6.79
CA GLN A 31 7.28 -7.75 -6.23
C GLN A 31 6.71 -8.92 -5.41
N VAL A 32 5.68 -8.68 -4.59
CA VAL A 32 4.97 -9.75 -3.87
C VAL A 32 4.40 -10.76 -4.87
N HIS A 33 3.72 -10.27 -5.92
CA HIS A 33 3.15 -11.14 -6.94
C HIS A 33 4.23 -11.98 -7.66
N GLU A 34 5.35 -11.36 -8.03
CA GLU A 34 6.46 -12.05 -8.68
C GLU A 34 7.06 -13.13 -7.78
N ALA A 35 7.28 -12.84 -6.49
CA ALA A 35 7.80 -13.81 -5.54
C ALA A 35 6.90 -15.04 -5.41
N ILE A 36 5.57 -14.83 -5.39
CA ILE A 36 4.58 -15.91 -5.37
C ILE A 36 4.63 -16.72 -6.67
N GLN A 37 4.68 -16.06 -7.84
CA GLN A 37 4.70 -16.73 -9.15
C GLN A 37 5.98 -17.56 -9.35
N GLN A 38 7.12 -17.04 -8.90
CA GLN A 38 8.42 -17.71 -9.01
C GLN A 38 8.64 -18.80 -7.95
N ARG A 39 7.65 -19.02 -7.06
CA ARG A 39 7.75 -19.95 -5.92
C ARG A 39 9.01 -19.66 -5.08
N HIS A 40 9.30 -18.39 -4.84
CA HIS A 40 10.32 -18.02 -3.88
C HIS A 40 9.99 -18.60 -2.50
N GLY A 41 11.03 -18.76 -1.67
CA GLY A 41 10.87 -19.21 -0.30
C GLY A 41 9.88 -18.33 0.49
N VAL A 42 9.28 -18.93 1.51
CA VAL A 42 8.34 -18.23 2.41
C VAL A 42 9.03 -17.03 3.06
N GLU A 43 10.32 -17.14 3.37
CA GLU A 43 11.13 -16.08 3.97
C GLU A 43 11.19 -14.83 3.07
N VAL A 44 11.54 -15.00 1.80
CA VAL A 44 11.65 -13.90 0.82
C VAL A 44 10.29 -13.23 0.60
N THR A 45 9.22 -14.03 0.51
CA THR A 45 7.87 -13.49 0.33
C THR A 45 7.43 -12.70 1.57
N ASN A 46 7.74 -13.20 2.77
CA ASN A 46 7.41 -12.53 4.02
C ASN A 46 8.14 -11.18 4.19
N GLU A 47 9.42 -11.10 3.79
CA GLU A 47 10.18 -9.84 3.83
C GLU A 47 9.55 -8.77 2.94
N ILE A 48 9.12 -9.11 1.71
CA ILE A 48 8.49 -8.15 0.81
C ILE A 48 7.10 -7.74 1.33
N VAL A 49 6.33 -8.67 1.89
CA VAL A 49 5.03 -8.37 2.53
C VAL A 49 5.21 -7.44 3.74
N GLU A 50 6.27 -7.62 4.53
CA GLU A 50 6.59 -6.72 5.64
C GLU A 50 6.94 -5.31 5.16
N GLN A 51 7.75 -5.20 4.10
CA GLN A 51 8.07 -3.91 3.48
C GLN A 51 6.83 -3.20 2.92
N LEU A 52 5.96 -3.94 2.21
CA LEU A 52 4.67 -3.43 1.73
C LEU A 52 3.82 -2.91 2.88
N GLY A 53 3.73 -3.67 3.96
CA GLY A 53 2.97 -3.29 5.14
C GLY A 53 3.48 -2.03 5.82
N GLU A 54 4.79 -1.92 5.99
CA GLU A 54 5.40 -0.73 6.58
C GLU A 54 5.21 0.51 5.70
N TYR A 55 5.44 0.38 4.40
CA TYR A 55 5.27 1.50 3.48
C TYR A 55 3.80 1.95 3.39
N THR A 56 2.84 1.02 3.51
CA THR A 56 1.40 1.35 3.57
C THR A 56 1.07 2.22 4.79
N ARG A 57 1.63 1.93 5.96
CA ARG A 57 1.44 2.76 7.18
C ARG A 57 2.04 4.16 7.00
N ILE A 58 3.21 4.26 6.39
CA ILE A 58 3.87 5.54 6.11
C ILE A 58 3.00 6.38 5.18
N HIS A 59 2.55 5.79 4.08
CA HIS A 59 1.68 6.45 3.11
C HIS A 59 0.39 6.99 3.75
N PHE A 60 -0.32 6.16 4.51
CA PHE A 60 -1.54 6.59 5.22
C PHE A 60 -1.27 7.71 6.22
N ALA A 61 -0.16 7.66 6.97
CA ALA A 61 0.19 8.73 7.89
C ALA A 61 0.43 10.07 7.19
N VAL A 62 1.04 10.06 6.00
CA VAL A 62 1.24 11.27 5.18
C VAL A 62 -0.11 11.79 4.67
N GLU A 63 -0.93 10.93 4.08
CA GLU A 63 -2.21 11.33 3.52
C GLU A 63 -3.18 11.84 4.60
N GLU A 64 -3.27 11.15 5.74
CA GLU A 64 -4.07 11.58 6.89
C GLU A 64 -3.62 12.92 7.46
N SER A 65 -2.31 13.16 7.48
CA SER A 65 -1.76 14.46 7.91
C SER A 65 -2.16 15.57 6.94
N LEU A 66 -2.08 15.32 5.63
CA LEU A 66 -2.51 16.25 4.60
C LEU A 66 -4.02 16.53 4.70
N MET A 67 -4.84 15.49 4.84
CA MET A 67 -6.28 15.59 5.00
C MET A 67 -6.67 16.44 6.22
N ARG A 68 -6.00 16.26 7.36
CA ARG A 68 -6.24 17.08 8.56
C ARG A 68 -5.85 18.54 8.38
N ILE A 69 -4.66 18.80 7.83
CA ILE A 69 -4.15 20.16 7.61
C ILE A 69 -5.07 20.94 6.66
N LEU A 70 -5.62 20.27 5.65
CA LEU A 70 -6.51 20.88 4.66
C LEU A 70 -8.00 20.83 5.06
N HIS A 71 -8.33 20.34 6.25
CA HIS A 71 -9.70 20.15 6.73
C HIS A 71 -10.59 19.37 5.74
N TYR A 72 -10.05 18.28 5.18
CA TYR A 72 -10.78 17.43 4.25
C TYR A 72 -12.08 16.88 4.91
N PRO A 73 -13.28 17.16 4.36
CA PRO A 73 -14.54 16.87 5.02
C PRO A 73 -14.79 15.39 5.34
N GLU A 74 -14.20 14.47 4.57
CA GLU A 74 -14.39 13.03 4.74
C GLU A 74 -13.22 12.34 5.44
N TYR A 75 -12.35 13.09 6.15
CA TYR A 75 -11.18 12.55 6.82
C TYR A 75 -11.49 11.33 7.70
N GLU A 76 -12.50 11.41 8.57
CA GLU A 76 -12.85 10.32 9.49
C GLU A 76 -13.23 9.05 8.72
N ARG A 77 -14.07 9.20 7.69
CA ARG A 77 -14.49 8.08 6.84
C ARG A 77 -13.30 7.46 6.10
N HIS A 78 -12.37 8.29 5.60
CA HIS A 78 -11.20 7.81 4.89
C HIS A 78 -10.23 7.08 5.83
N LYS A 79 -9.97 7.65 7.00
CA LYS A 79 -9.15 7.03 8.04
C LYS A 79 -9.72 5.66 8.47
N ASP A 80 -11.03 5.54 8.60
CA ASP A 80 -11.66 4.26 8.93
C ASP A 80 -11.34 3.17 7.88
N GLU A 81 -11.26 3.51 6.59
CA GLU A 81 -10.86 2.55 5.56
C GLU A 81 -9.37 2.18 5.67
N HIS A 82 -8.50 3.14 6.02
CA HIS A 82 -7.08 2.87 6.30
C HIS A 82 -6.92 1.91 7.48
N ASP A 83 -7.59 2.18 8.59
CA ASP A 83 -7.52 1.36 9.80
C ASP A 83 -7.98 -0.09 9.52
N ARG A 84 -9.08 -0.25 8.77
CA ARG A 84 -9.57 -1.58 8.35
C ARG A 84 -8.56 -2.32 7.48
N LEU A 85 -7.91 -1.65 6.54
CA LEU A 85 -6.92 -2.30 5.68
C LEU A 85 -5.67 -2.71 6.46
N ILE A 86 -5.23 -1.90 7.44
CA ILE A 86 -4.15 -2.27 8.35
C ILE A 86 -4.53 -3.47 9.23
N GLU A 87 -5.78 -3.53 9.71
CA GLU A 87 -6.27 -4.68 10.46
C GLU A 87 -6.27 -5.96 9.61
N GLN A 88 -6.75 -5.87 8.36
CA GLN A 88 -6.73 -6.98 7.40
C GLN A 88 -5.30 -7.47 7.13
N LEU A 89 -4.35 -6.56 6.95
CA LEU A 89 -2.94 -6.88 6.76
C LEU A 89 -2.35 -7.60 7.98
N ASN A 90 -2.62 -7.11 9.19
CA ASN A 90 -2.16 -7.75 10.42
C ASN A 90 -2.76 -9.15 10.58
N GLY A 91 -4.05 -9.32 10.25
CA GLY A 91 -4.73 -10.61 10.25
C GLY A 91 -4.20 -11.59 9.20
N PHE A 92 -3.71 -11.10 8.05
CA PHE A 92 -3.03 -11.90 7.05
C PHE A 92 -1.65 -12.35 7.52
N ARG A 93 -0.85 -11.45 8.11
CA ARG A 93 0.48 -11.77 8.67
C ARG A 93 0.42 -12.83 9.76
N ALA A 94 -0.62 -12.85 10.58
CA ALA A 94 -0.78 -13.86 11.63
C ALA A 94 -1.05 -15.29 11.09
N LYS A 95 -1.31 -15.44 9.79
CA LYS A 95 -1.62 -16.72 9.12
C LYS A 95 -0.49 -17.23 8.21
N LEU A 96 0.53 -16.41 7.98
CA LEU A 96 1.77 -16.77 7.28
C LEU A 96 2.72 -17.47 8.24
#